data_AF-A0A8J7PM86-F1
#
_entry.id   AF-A0A8J7PM86-F1
#
_cell.length_a   1.000
_cell.length_b   1.000
_cell.length_c   1.000
_cell.angle_alpha   90.00
_cell.angle_beta   90.00
_cell.angle_gamma   90.00
#
_symmetry.space_group_name_H-M   'P 1'
#
loop_
_entity.id
_entity.type
_entity.pdbx_description
1 polymer ?
#
loop_
_entity_poly.entity_id
_entity_poly.type
_entity_poly.pdbx_seq_one_letter_code
_entity_poly.pdbx_strand_id
1 'polypeptide(L)'
;EARGMLSAVHFWKYAGVFGALIAAGFGAPIPEELPIATGGVLVGRDWNNPDGLRWYIMLPVCILGVVICDVLLYGVGRKWGRRLTRNSWVQRRLLSQERFHKIERNFHDYGIRILLIARLLPGIRTPVFLSAGIVKLPFRRFLIADILYAIPGVNLVFWLAYWLTDTFLALLYKVESYRELAIIAILSFIAGFITATFVRRPVTTGSPDELPVFGKPVVTIGNPAIPDRPGEPVIDGRAHTPVFNGPPADHKPPTRVPETTDGPRPVSM
;
A
#
# COMPACT_ATOMS: atom_id res chain seq x y z
N GLU A 1 -27.54 40.63 8.55
CA GLU A 1 -27.35 39.17 8.64
C GLU A 1 -26.88 38.53 7.33
N ALA A 2 -27.52 38.79 6.19
CA ALA A 2 -27.15 38.23 4.88
C ALA A 2 -25.68 38.43 4.46
N ARG A 3 -25.09 39.62 4.70
CA ARG A 3 -23.65 39.88 4.42
C ARG A 3 -22.70 39.01 5.25
N GLY A 4 -23.07 38.68 6.49
CA GLY A 4 -22.29 37.78 7.34
C GLY A 4 -22.33 36.34 6.82
N MET A 5 -23.50 35.86 6.40
CA MET A 5 -23.67 34.53 5.83
C MET A 5 -22.89 34.36 4.52
N LEU A 6 -22.92 35.36 3.62
CA LEU A 6 -22.11 35.36 2.40
C LEU A 6 -20.61 35.28 2.72
N SER A 7 -20.13 36.13 3.63
CA SER A 7 -18.72 36.14 4.03
C SER A 7 -18.24 34.78 4.59
N ALA A 8 -19.10 34.10 5.36
CA ALA A 8 -18.82 32.77 5.88
C ALA A 8 -18.74 31.73 4.75
N VAL A 9 -19.68 31.76 3.80
CA VAL A 9 -19.68 30.85 2.65
C VAL A 9 -18.44 31.04 1.79
N HIS A 10 -18.02 32.28 1.53
CA HIS A 10 -16.78 32.55 0.79
C HIS A 10 -15.56 32.02 1.54
N PHE A 11 -15.47 32.28 2.84
CA PHE A 11 -14.40 31.76 3.68
C PHE A 11 -14.32 30.24 3.62
N TRP A 12 -15.45 29.54 3.77
CA TRP A 12 -15.52 28.08 3.68
C TRP A 12 -15.12 27.55 2.31
N LYS A 13 -15.42 28.25 1.22
CA LYS A 13 -14.96 27.86 -0.12
C LYS A 13 -13.44 28.00 -0.26
N TYR A 14 -12.84 29.12 0.18
CA TYR A 14 -11.38 29.28 0.16
C TYR A 14 -10.68 28.26 1.08
N ALA A 15 -11.20 28.08 2.29
CA ALA A 15 -10.69 27.12 3.26
C ALA A 15 -10.85 25.67 2.76
N GLY A 16 -11.93 25.37 2.04
CA GLY A 16 -12.17 24.06 1.42
C GLY A 16 -11.12 23.74 0.36
N VAL A 17 -10.83 24.68 -0.55
CA VAL A 17 -9.76 24.51 -1.56
C VAL A 17 -8.39 24.35 -0.90
N PHE A 18 -8.09 25.20 0.09
CA PHE A 18 -6.84 25.11 0.85
C PHE A 18 -6.69 23.77 1.58
N GLY A 19 -7.74 23.30 2.25
CA GLY A 19 -7.78 22.01 2.92
C GLY A 19 -7.64 20.85 1.95
N ALA A 20 -8.30 20.93 0.78
CA ALA A 20 -8.19 19.94 -0.28
C ALA A 20 -6.77 19.85 -0.85
N LEU A 21 -6.07 20.98 -0.99
CA LEU A 21 -4.66 21.02 -1.40
C LEU A 21 -3.75 20.29 -0.41
N ILE A 22 -3.92 20.57 0.89
CA ILE A 22 -3.16 19.88 1.93
C ILE A 22 -3.49 18.38 1.93
N ALA A 23 -4.77 18.03 1.85
CA ALA A 23 -5.19 16.63 1.82
C ALA A 23 -4.64 15.87 0.61
N ALA A 24 -4.62 16.50 -0.57
CA ALA A 24 -4.08 15.91 -1.79
C ALA A 24 -2.58 15.60 -1.65
N GLY A 25 -1.79 16.49 -1.04
CA GLY A 25 -0.35 16.26 -0.89
C GLY A 25 0.03 15.24 0.20
N PHE A 26 -0.86 14.87 1.11
CA PHE A 26 -0.59 13.94 2.21
C PHE A 26 -0.70 12.44 1.85
N GLY A 27 -0.78 12.08 0.57
CA GLY A 27 -0.54 10.70 0.12
C GLY A 27 -1.69 10.02 -0.60
N ALA A 28 -2.75 10.76 -0.94
CA ALA A 28 -3.63 10.30 -2.00
C ALA A 28 -2.88 10.49 -3.34
N PRO A 29 -2.86 9.51 -4.26
CA PRO A 29 -2.38 9.70 -5.63
C PRO A 29 -3.38 10.55 -6.44
N ILE A 30 -3.84 11.66 -5.84
CA ILE A 30 -4.73 12.64 -6.43
C ILE A 30 -3.84 13.76 -6.95
N PRO A 31 -3.93 14.11 -8.23
CA PRO A 31 -3.22 15.27 -8.77
C PRO A 31 -3.63 16.53 -7.99
N GLU A 32 -2.66 17.24 -7.42
CA GLU A 32 -2.92 18.53 -6.74
C GLU A 32 -3.48 19.61 -7.67
N GLU A 33 -3.32 19.40 -8.97
CA GLU A 33 -3.91 20.21 -10.02
C GLU A 33 -5.45 20.21 -9.95
N LEU A 34 -6.06 19.17 -9.37
CA LEU A 34 -7.51 19.08 -9.22
C LEU A 34 -8.05 20.13 -8.22
N PRO A 35 -7.54 20.25 -6.97
CA PRO A 35 -7.91 21.36 -6.10
C PRO A 35 -7.63 22.74 -6.71
N ILE A 36 -6.50 22.93 -7.41
CA ILE A 36 -6.16 24.21 -8.06
C ILE A 36 -7.18 24.54 -9.14
N ALA A 37 -7.47 23.57 -10.03
CA ALA A 37 -8.45 23.71 -11.09
C ALA A 37 -9.85 23.98 -10.51
N THR A 38 -10.22 23.28 -9.43
CA THR A 38 -11.48 23.53 -8.72
C THR A 38 -11.55 24.97 -8.22
N GLY A 39 -10.47 25.49 -7.63
CA GLY A 39 -10.38 26.90 -7.24
C GLY A 39 -10.55 27.87 -8.41
N GLY A 40 -9.94 27.57 -9.57
CA GLY A 40 -10.08 28.35 -10.80
C GLY A 40 -11.51 28.34 -11.36
N VAL A 41 -12.13 27.16 -11.45
CA VAL A 41 -13.53 26.99 -11.91
C VAL A 41 -14.51 27.69 -10.97
N LEU A 42 -14.31 27.59 -9.65
CA LEU A 42 -15.18 28.27 -8.66
C LEU A 42 -15.15 29.79 -8.83
N VAL A 43 -13.99 30.36 -9.12
CA VAL A 43 -13.81 31.79 -9.39
C VAL A 43 -14.39 32.16 -10.76
N GLY A 44 -14.17 31.34 -11.79
CA GLY A 44 -14.72 31.57 -13.13
C GLY A 44 -16.24 31.55 -13.16
N ARG A 45 -16.86 30.62 -12.42
CA ARG A 45 -18.32 30.49 -12.30
C ARG A 45 -18.94 31.73 -11.66
N ASP A 46 -18.25 32.33 -10.70
CA ASP A 46 -18.71 33.51 -9.96
C ASP A 46 -18.21 34.83 -10.57
N TRP A 47 -17.64 34.83 -11.78
CA TRP A 47 -17.03 36.03 -12.40
C TRP A 47 -18.01 37.20 -12.61
N ASN A 48 -19.28 36.91 -12.92
CA ASN A 48 -20.30 37.93 -13.16
C ASN A 48 -20.97 38.41 -11.86
N ASN A 49 -20.60 37.83 -10.71
CA ASN A 49 -21.18 38.16 -9.41
C ASN A 49 -20.28 39.16 -8.66
N PRO A 50 -20.73 40.39 -8.36
CA PRO A 50 -19.92 41.38 -7.65
C PRO A 50 -19.58 40.97 -6.20
N ASP A 51 -20.42 40.15 -5.59
CA ASP A 51 -20.19 39.48 -4.30
C ASP A 51 -19.60 38.06 -4.47
N GLY A 52 -19.07 37.74 -5.66
CA GLY A 52 -18.51 36.43 -6.00
C GLY A 52 -17.12 36.17 -5.41
N LEU A 53 -16.57 34.99 -5.70
CA LEU A 53 -15.19 34.67 -5.30
C LEU A 53 -14.20 35.48 -6.13
N ARG A 54 -13.17 35.97 -5.45
CA ARG A 54 -12.18 36.89 -6.01
C ARG A 54 -10.92 36.12 -6.37
N TRP A 55 -10.54 36.17 -7.65
CA TRP A 55 -9.35 35.50 -8.18
C TRP A 55 -8.07 35.91 -7.41
N TYR A 56 -7.96 37.18 -7.04
CA TYR A 56 -6.80 37.72 -6.33
C TYR A 56 -6.67 37.21 -4.89
N ILE A 57 -7.71 36.58 -4.32
CA ILE A 57 -7.67 35.89 -3.01
C ILE A 57 -7.44 34.39 -3.23
N MET A 58 -8.17 33.78 -4.17
CA MET A 58 -8.06 32.33 -4.43
C MET A 58 -6.67 31.93 -4.92
N LEU A 59 -6.08 32.70 -5.84
CA LEU A 59 -4.79 32.40 -6.43
C LEU A 59 -3.66 32.34 -5.39
N PRO A 60 -3.46 33.34 -4.51
CA PRO A 60 -2.47 33.23 -3.45
C PRO A 60 -2.83 32.13 -2.43
N VAL A 61 -4.11 31.87 -2.15
CA VAL A 61 -4.51 30.73 -1.30
C VAL A 61 -4.05 29.39 -1.92
N CYS A 62 -4.20 29.21 -3.23
CA CYS A 62 -3.71 28.03 -3.93
C CYS A 62 -2.18 27.92 -3.86
N ILE A 63 -1.45 29.00 -4.18
CA ILE A 63 0.02 29.01 -4.12
C ILE A 63 0.50 28.68 -2.70
N LEU A 64 -0.06 29.35 -1.68
CA LEU A 64 0.29 29.11 -0.29
C LEU A 64 -0.08 27.69 0.14
N GLY A 65 -1.24 27.17 -0.27
CA GLY A 65 -1.65 25.80 0.02
C GLY A 65 -0.65 24.78 -0.48
N VAL A 66 -0.18 24.93 -1.73
CA VAL A 66 0.80 24.01 -2.29
C VAL A 66 2.16 24.12 -1.59
N VAL A 67 2.68 25.34 -1.43
CA VAL A 67 3.99 25.57 -0.79
C VAL A 67 3.97 25.09 0.68
N ILE A 68 2.90 25.36 1.42
CA ILE A 68 2.76 24.89 2.81
C ILE A 68 2.72 23.36 2.84
N CYS A 69 1.98 22.72 1.94
CA CYS A 69 1.94 21.27 1.85
C CYS A 69 3.33 20.68 1.59
N ASP A 70 4.10 21.27 0.67
CA ASP A 70 5.47 20.83 0.37
C ASP A 70 6.44 21.02 1.51
N VAL A 71 6.34 22.16 2.20
CA VAL A 71 7.12 22.43 3.41
C VAL A 71 6.78 21.45 4.52
N LEU A 72 5.49 21.10 4.70
CA LEU A 72 5.06 20.09 5.66
C LEU A 72 5.65 18.73 5.31
N LEU A 73 5.59 18.32 4.05
CA LEU A 73 6.14 17.05 3.60
C LEU A 73 7.66 16.97 3.78
N TYR A 74 8.37 18.03 3.42
CA TYR A 74 9.80 18.19 3.69
C TYR A 74 10.10 18.13 5.20
N GLY A 75 9.28 18.80 6.02
CA GLY A 75 9.39 18.82 7.48
C GLY A 75 9.19 17.44 8.10
N VAL A 76 8.20 16.69 7.61
CA VAL A 76 7.95 15.29 7.97
C VAL A 76 9.18 14.45 7.63
N GLY A 77 9.74 14.57 6.41
CA GLY A 77 10.97 13.90 6.01
C GLY A 77 12.17 14.25 6.90
N ARG A 78 12.32 15.52 7.28
CA ARG A 78 13.42 15.99 8.13
C ARG A 78 13.31 15.53 9.58
N LYS A 79 12.09 15.50 10.13
CA LYS A 79 11.83 15.08 11.53
C LYS A 79 11.84 13.56 11.66
N TRP A 80 11.17 12.83 10.76
CA TRP A 80 11.15 11.38 10.78
C TRP A 80 12.42 10.76 10.19
N GLY A 81 13.15 11.44 9.30
CA GLY A 81 14.45 10.99 8.81
C GLY A 81 15.40 10.60 9.95
N ARG A 82 15.51 11.44 10.99
CA ARG A 82 16.32 11.12 12.20
C ARG A 82 15.86 9.85 12.93
N ARG A 83 14.56 9.55 12.93
CA ARG A 83 13.99 8.35 13.57
C ARG A 83 14.21 7.11 12.69
N LEU A 84 14.09 7.26 11.37
CA LEU A 84 14.36 6.19 10.39
C LEU A 84 15.84 5.79 10.37
N THR A 85 16.78 6.75 10.49
CA THR A 85 18.22 6.44 10.56
C THR A 85 18.60 5.71 11.86
N ARG A 86 17.81 5.86 12.94
CA ARG A 86 18.07 5.19 14.23
C ARG A 86 17.54 3.75 14.28
N ASN A 87 16.53 3.42 13.48
CA ASN A 87 15.97 2.07 13.42
C ASN A 87 16.70 1.24 12.35
N SER A 88 17.54 0.30 12.78
CA SER A 88 18.41 -0.52 11.92
C SER A 88 17.66 -1.33 10.84
N TRP A 89 16.38 -1.66 11.05
CA TRP A 89 15.55 -2.37 10.08
C TRP A 89 15.19 -1.52 8.85
N VAL A 90 14.85 -0.24 9.06
CA VAL A 90 14.50 0.69 7.98
C VAL A 90 15.75 1.14 7.23
N GLN A 91 16.85 1.34 7.96
CA GLN A 91 18.17 1.64 7.38
C GLN A 91 18.62 0.57 6.38
N ARG A 92 18.46 -0.73 6.69
CA ARG A 92 18.86 -1.80 5.75
C ARG A 92 17.92 -1.93 4.55
N ARG A 93 16.61 -1.73 4.73
CA ARG A 93 15.62 -2.06 3.70
C ARG A 93 15.28 -0.90 2.75
N LEU A 94 15.18 0.34 3.26
CA LEU A 94 14.80 1.52 2.47
C LEU A 94 15.97 2.48 2.19
N LEU A 95 16.95 2.57 3.09
CA LEU A 95 18.00 3.61 3.07
C LEU A 95 19.40 3.00 3.28
N SER A 96 19.78 2.04 2.43
CA SER A 96 21.17 1.55 2.41
C SER A 96 22.14 2.74 2.28
N GLN A 97 23.25 2.73 3.03
CA GLN A 97 24.20 3.84 3.09
C GLN A 97 24.67 4.30 1.70
N GLU A 98 24.85 3.36 0.76
CA GLU A 98 25.22 3.65 -0.62
C GLU A 98 24.14 4.45 -1.37
N ARG A 99 22.86 4.10 -1.19
CA ARG A 99 21.73 4.82 -1.81
C ARG A 99 21.59 6.21 -1.21
N PHE A 100 21.80 6.33 0.11
CA PHE A 100 21.75 7.61 0.80
C PHE A 100 22.82 8.58 0.27
N HIS A 101 24.08 8.14 0.19
CA HIS A 101 25.16 8.94 -0.37
C HIS A 101 24.95 9.30 -1.85
N LYS A 102 24.37 8.39 -2.63
CA LYS A 102 24.03 8.68 -4.04
C LYS A 102 22.95 9.75 -4.15
N ILE A 103 21.90 9.69 -3.32
CA ILE A 103 20.84 10.69 -3.27
C ILE A 103 21.43 12.04 -2.82
N GLU A 104 22.24 12.04 -1.76
CA GLU A 104 22.93 13.24 -1.26
C GLU A 104 23.81 13.91 -2.31
N ARG A 105 24.64 13.13 -3.02
CA ARG A 105 25.48 13.64 -4.11
C ARG A 105 24.65 14.20 -5.26
N ASN A 106 23.62 13.48 -5.69
CA ASN A 106 22.73 13.95 -6.75
C ASN A 106 22.04 15.26 -6.38
N PHE A 107 21.58 15.39 -5.14
CA PHE A 107 20.99 16.64 -4.66
C PHE A 107 22.02 17.75 -4.42
N HIS A 108 23.26 17.43 -4.12
CA HIS A 108 24.35 18.40 -4.06
C HIS A 108 24.63 18.99 -5.45
N ASP A 109 24.74 18.14 -6.47
CA ASP A 109 25.13 18.53 -7.83
C ASP A 109 23.95 19.10 -8.64
N TYR A 110 22.72 18.62 -8.42
CA TYR A 110 21.53 18.97 -9.22
C TYR A 110 20.32 19.43 -8.40
N GLY A 111 20.48 19.77 -7.12
CA GLY A 111 19.38 19.91 -6.15
C GLY A 111 18.13 20.65 -6.63
N ILE A 112 18.30 21.86 -7.18
CA ILE A 112 17.16 22.66 -7.70
C ILE A 112 16.52 21.96 -8.91
N ARG A 113 17.32 21.46 -9.86
CA ARG A 113 16.80 20.80 -11.07
C ARG A 113 16.02 19.52 -10.75
N ILE A 114 16.51 18.71 -9.80
CA ILE A 114 15.81 17.50 -9.36
C ILE A 114 14.44 17.84 -8.78
N LEU A 115 14.36 18.88 -7.95
CA LEU A 115 13.10 19.31 -7.35
C LEU A 115 12.11 19.81 -8.41
N LEU A 116 12.59 20.59 -9.39
CA LEU A 116 11.77 21.05 -10.51
C LEU A 116 11.24 19.89 -11.36
N ILE A 117 12.10 18.93 -11.73
CA ILE A 117 11.70 17.78 -12.53
C ILE A 117 10.73 16.89 -11.75
N ALA A 118 10.99 16.64 -10.47
CA ALA A 118 10.11 15.83 -9.63
C ALA A 118 8.69 16.42 -9.52
N ARG A 119 8.55 17.73 -9.73
CA ARG A 119 7.26 18.41 -9.70
C ARG A 119 6.48 18.31 -11.00
N LEU A 120 7.15 18.10 -12.14
CA LEU A 120 6.50 17.82 -13.43
C LEU A 120 5.88 16.42 -13.49
N LEU A 121 6.37 15.47 -12.67
CA LEU A 121 5.87 14.10 -12.65
C LEU A 121 4.92 13.87 -11.45
N PRO A 122 3.60 13.82 -11.67
CA PRO A 122 2.66 13.50 -10.60
C PRO A 122 2.99 12.13 -9.99
N GLY A 123 2.98 12.05 -8.66
CA GLY A 123 3.31 10.84 -7.90
C GLY A 123 4.80 10.68 -7.53
N ILE A 124 5.74 11.27 -8.27
CA ILE A 124 7.17 11.22 -7.92
C ILE A 124 7.54 12.32 -6.92
N ARG A 125 6.82 13.44 -6.96
CA ARG A 125 7.04 14.56 -6.04
C ARG A 125 7.08 14.14 -4.57
N THR A 126 6.06 13.42 -4.10
CA THR A 126 5.92 13.07 -2.69
C THR A 126 7.17 12.33 -2.14
N PRO A 127 7.63 11.22 -2.75
CA PRO A 127 8.84 10.55 -2.30
C PRO A 127 10.11 11.39 -2.48
N VAL A 128 10.22 12.21 -3.53
CA VAL A 128 11.39 13.08 -3.74
C VAL A 128 11.48 14.16 -2.66
N PHE A 129 10.38 14.83 -2.34
CA PHE A 129 10.33 15.91 -1.36
C PHE A 129 10.54 15.37 0.06
N LEU A 130 9.99 14.18 0.34
CA LEU A 130 10.27 13.45 1.56
C LEU A 130 11.76 13.10 1.66
N SER A 131 12.37 12.57 0.59
CA SER A 131 13.80 12.22 0.55
C SER A 131 14.70 13.45 0.73
N ALA A 132 14.32 14.58 0.13
CA ALA A 132 14.99 15.87 0.30
C ALA A 132 15.02 16.32 1.77
N GLY A 133 13.92 16.07 2.49
CA GLY A 133 13.83 16.27 3.94
C GLY A 133 14.74 15.33 4.73
N ILE A 134 14.75 14.04 4.38
CA ILE A 134 15.56 13.01 5.04
C ILE A 134 17.05 13.30 4.93
N VAL A 135 17.51 13.75 3.75
CA VAL A 135 18.91 14.12 3.46
C VAL A 135 19.28 15.51 4.02
N LYS A 136 18.33 16.22 4.64
CA LYS A 136 18.53 17.53 5.26
C LYS A 136 19.06 18.60 4.30
N LEU A 137 18.51 18.65 3.10
CA LEU A 137 18.83 19.74 2.17
C LEU A 137 18.58 21.11 2.79
N PRO A 138 19.38 22.14 2.46
CA PRO A 138 19.19 23.47 3.02
C PRO A 138 17.80 23.99 2.65
N PHE A 139 16.99 24.28 3.67
CA PHE A 139 15.58 24.66 3.53
C PHE A 139 15.37 25.80 2.54
N ARG A 140 16.28 26.78 2.49
CA ARG A 140 16.22 27.92 1.56
C ARG A 140 16.29 27.46 0.09
N ARG A 141 17.17 26.52 -0.26
CA ARG A 141 17.30 26.04 -1.65
C ARG A 141 16.06 25.26 -2.07
N PHE A 142 15.52 24.45 -1.15
CA PHE A 142 14.26 23.74 -1.36
C PHE A 142 13.11 24.70 -1.61
N LEU A 143 12.90 25.67 -0.71
CA LEU A 143 11.80 26.62 -0.79
C LEU A 143 11.88 27.51 -2.05
N ILE A 144 13.08 27.95 -2.43
CA ILE A 144 13.25 28.74 -3.67
C ILE A 144 12.90 27.90 -4.90
N ALA A 145 13.39 26.66 -4.99
CA ALA A 145 13.07 25.76 -6.10
C ALA A 145 11.55 25.48 -6.17
N ASP A 146 10.95 25.30 -5.00
CA ASP A 146 9.52 25.01 -4.87
C ASP A 146 8.65 26.18 -5.33
N ILE A 147 8.90 27.38 -4.80
CA ILE A 147 8.18 28.60 -5.18
C ILE A 147 8.40 28.93 -6.66
N LEU A 148 9.62 28.78 -7.17
CA LEU A 148 9.96 29.06 -8.57
C LEU A 148 9.12 28.22 -9.55
N TYR A 149 8.77 27.00 -9.16
CA TYR A 149 7.83 26.19 -9.93
C TYR A 149 6.38 26.52 -9.60
N ALA A 150 6.04 26.64 -8.31
CA ALA A 150 4.66 26.80 -7.85
C ALA A 150 4.00 28.02 -8.47
N ILE A 151 4.72 29.13 -8.61
CA ILE A 151 4.17 30.35 -9.20
C ILE A 151 3.70 30.11 -10.64
N PRO A 152 4.56 29.76 -11.63
CA PRO A 152 4.11 29.56 -13.00
C PRO A 152 3.16 28.37 -13.15
N GLY A 153 3.39 27.26 -12.43
CA GLY A 153 2.54 26.07 -12.51
C GLY A 153 1.11 26.33 -12.02
N VAL A 154 0.97 26.89 -10.81
CA VAL A 154 -0.34 27.23 -10.24
C VAL A 154 -1.02 28.30 -11.08
N ASN A 155 -0.31 29.32 -11.56
CA ASN A 155 -0.90 30.33 -12.44
C ASN A 155 -1.44 29.71 -13.74
N LEU A 156 -0.66 28.86 -14.40
CA LEU A 156 -1.05 28.22 -15.65
C LEU A 156 -2.32 27.39 -15.47
N VAL A 157 -2.35 26.52 -14.46
CA VAL A 157 -3.50 25.62 -14.21
C VAL A 157 -4.71 26.39 -13.73
N PHE A 158 -4.52 27.39 -12.86
CA PHE A 158 -5.60 28.24 -12.37
C PHE A 158 -6.27 29.03 -13.50
N TRP A 159 -5.49 29.69 -14.36
CA TRP A 159 -6.02 30.45 -15.50
C TRP A 159 -6.64 29.55 -16.56
N LEU A 160 -6.04 28.39 -16.83
CA LEU A 160 -6.61 27.41 -17.75
C LEU A 160 -7.98 26.92 -17.23
N ALA A 161 -8.07 26.58 -15.94
CA ALA A 161 -9.31 26.16 -15.33
C ALA A 161 -10.36 27.28 -15.29
N TYR A 162 -9.92 28.52 -15.05
CA TYR A 162 -10.77 29.70 -15.11
C TYR A 162 -11.40 29.90 -16.50
N TRP A 163 -10.63 29.75 -17.58
CA TRP A 163 -11.17 29.85 -18.95
C TRP A 163 -12.01 28.64 -19.36
N LEU A 164 -11.62 27.43 -18.96
CA LEU A 164 -12.35 26.20 -19.29
C LEU A 164 -13.52 25.93 -18.32
N THR A 165 -13.89 26.92 -17.49
CA THR A 165 -14.96 26.82 -16.50
C THR A 165 -16.21 26.18 -17.09
N ASP A 166 -16.70 26.68 -18.23
CA ASP A 166 -17.95 26.17 -18.85
C ASP A 166 -17.84 24.69 -19.25
N THR A 167 -16.71 24.28 -19.82
CA THR A 167 -16.42 22.88 -20.19
C THR A 167 -16.32 21.99 -18.95
N PHE A 168 -15.65 22.45 -17.89
CA PHE A 168 -15.55 21.72 -16.63
C PHE A 168 -16.91 21.57 -15.96
N LEU A 169 -17.74 22.62 -15.92
CA LEU A 169 -19.10 22.53 -15.40
C LEU A 169 -19.95 21.55 -16.21
N ALA A 170 -19.91 21.61 -17.54
CA ALA A 170 -20.62 20.65 -18.40
C ALA A 170 -20.18 19.20 -18.13
N LEU A 171 -18.87 18.99 -17.91
CA LEU A 171 -18.33 17.68 -17.56
C LEU A 171 -18.80 17.23 -16.18
N LEU A 172 -18.79 18.12 -15.19
CA LEU A 172 -19.25 17.84 -13.83
C LEU A 172 -20.74 17.46 -13.81
N TYR A 173 -21.60 18.20 -14.51
CA TYR A 173 -23.03 17.84 -14.64
C TYR A 173 -23.22 16.46 -15.29
N LYS A 174 -22.40 16.15 -16.29
CA LYS A 174 -22.43 14.84 -16.94
C LYS A 174 -21.97 13.75 -15.97
N VAL A 175 -20.91 13.97 -15.21
CA VAL A 175 -20.40 13.03 -14.19
C VAL A 175 -21.40 12.86 -13.04
N GLU A 176 -22.13 13.90 -12.65
CA GLU A 176 -23.11 13.86 -11.58
C GLU A 176 -24.28 12.92 -11.94
N SER A 177 -24.68 12.88 -13.21
CA SER A 177 -25.61 11.86 -13.73
C SER A 177 -25.09 10.42 -13.57
N TYR A 178 -23.77 10.21 -13.55
CA TYR A 178 -23.13 8.90 -13.35
C TYR A 178 -22.66 8.67 -11.90
N ARG A 179 -22.94 9.60 -10.98
CA ARG A 179 -22.45 9.54 -9.58
C ARG A 179 -22.91 8.27 -8.88
N GLU A 180 -24.18 7.89 -9.04
CA GLU A 180 -24.73 6.68 -8.43
C GLU A 180 -24.02 5.41 -8.95
N LEU A 181 -23.76 5.36 -10.27
CA LEU A 181 -23.04 4.24 -10.89
C LEU A 181 -21.56 4.19 -10.45
N ALA A 182 -20.91 5.34 -10.31
CA ALA A 182 -19.53 5.41 -9.83
C ALA A 182 -19.41 4.94 -8.36
N ILE A 183 -20.35 5.32 -7.50
CA ILE A 183 -20.40 4.86 -6.10
C ILE A 183 -20.60 3.34 -6.04
N ILE A 184 -21.55 2.81 -6.81
CA ILE A 184 -21.80 1.36 -6.88
C ILE A 184 -20.56 0.63 -7.41
N ALA A 185 -19.89 1.15 -8.43
CA ALA A 185 -18.68 0.56 -8.98
C ALA A 185 -17.52 0.52 -7.97
N ILE A 186 -17.30 1.62 -7.23
CA ILE A 186 -16.28 1.69 -6.18
C ILE A 186 -16.61 0.74 -5.02
N LEU A 187 -17.86 0.71 -4.55
CA LEU A 187 -18.30 -0.23 -3.51
C LEU A 187 -18.13 -1.68 -3.96
N SER A 188 -18.48 -1.99 -5.21
CA SER A 188 -18.32 -3.33 -5.79
C SER A 188 -16.84 -3.71 -5.93
N PHE A 189 -15.98 -2.75 -6.31
CA PHE A 189 -14.54 -2.96 -6.38
C PHE A 189 -13.94 -3.20 -4.98
N ILE A 190 -14.35 -2.44 -3.97
CA ILE A 190 -13.90 -2.64 -2.58
C ILE A 190 -14.41 -3.98 -2.04
N ALA A 191 -15.68 -4.32 -2.24
CA ALA A 191 -16.26 -5.60 -1.84
C ALA A 191 -15.57 -6.78 -2.54
N GLY A 192 -15.31 -6.66 -3.84
CA GLY A 192 -14.57 -7.65 -4.62
C GLY A 192 -13.13 -7.79 -4.15
N PHE A 193 -12.45 -6.68 -3.83
CA PHE A 193 -11.08 -6.69 -3.29
C PHE A 193 -11.02 -7.30 -1.89
N ILE A 194 -11.99 -6.99 -1.01
CA ILE A 194 -12.12 -7.60 0.32
C ILE A 194 -12.40 -9.10 0.18
N THR A 195 -13.33 -9.49 -0.68
CA THR A 195 -13.66 -10.91 -0.90
C THR A 195 -12.47 -11.67 -1.49
N ALA A 196 -11.79 -11.11 -2.49
CA ALA A 196 -10.60 -11.70 -3.07
C ALA A 196 -9.45 -11.80 -2.06
N THR A 197 -9.29 -10.82 -1.17
CA THR A 197 -8.27 -10.88 -0.11
C THR A 197 -8.65 -11.83 1.02
N PHE A 198 -9.93 -12.04 1.31
CA PHE A 198 -10.41 -13.03 2.29
C PHE A 198 -10.31 -14.47 1.75
N VAL A 199 -10.71 -14.70 0.51
CA VAL A 199 -10.64 -16.00 -0.17
C VAL A 199 -9.18 -16.39 -0.46
N ARG A 200 -8.28 -15.41 -0.64
CA ARG A 200 -6.84 -15.65 -0.78
C ARG A 200 -6.08 -15.73 0.54
N ARG A 201 -6.73 -15.60 1.71
CA ARG A 201 -6.09 -16.06 2.94
C ARG A 201 -6.14 -17.59 2.89
N PRO A 202 -5.01 -18.30 2.77
CA PRO A 202 -5.04 -19.73 2.97
C PRO A 202 -5.58 -19.93 4.39
N VAL A 203 -6.77 -20.51 4.49
CA VAL A 203 -7.22 -21.08 5.75
C VAL A 203 -6.15 -22.10 6.07
N THR A 204 -5.34 -21.83 7.09
CA THR A 204 -4.51 -22.83 7.73
C THR A 204 -5.48 -23.84 8.30
N THR A 205 -5.94 -24.76 7.47
CA THR A 205 -6.38 -26.07 7.91
C THR A 205 -5.12 -26.67 8.49
N GLY A 206 -4.90 -26.44 9.78
CA GLY A 206 -3.89 -27.16 10.53
C GLY A 206 -4.18 -28.63 10.30
N SER A 207 -3.25 -29.31 9.65
CA SER A 207 -3.19 -30.76 9.64
C SER A 207 -3.34 -31.24 11.10
N PRO A 208 -4.12 -32.29 11.40
CA PRO A 208 -4.48 -32.70 12.76
C PRO A 208 -3.32 -33.05 13.73
N ASP A 209 -2.06 -32.86 13.35
CA ASP A 209 -0.90 -33.45 14.01
C ASP A 209 -0.12 -32.49 14.92
N GLU A 210 -0.55 -31.22 15.04
CA GLU A 210 0.08 -30.25 15.95
C GLU A 210 -0.96 -29.58 16.88
N LEU A 211 -1.56 -30.37 17.77
CA LEU A 211 -2.20 -29.82 18.97
C LEU A 211 -1.20 -29.86 20.13
N PRO A 212 -0.73 -28.71 20.65
CA PRO A 212 -0.02 -28.68 21.92
C PRO A 212 -1.00 -29.07 23.03
N VAL A 213 -0.74 -30.22 23.65
CA VAL A 213 -1.51 -30.78 24.77
C VAL A 213 -1.40 -29.85 25.99
N PHE A 214 -2.26 -28.84 26.05
CA PHE A 214 -2.49 -28.05 27.24
C PHE A 214 -3.74 -28.57 27.95
N GLY A 215 -3.54 -29.54 28.85
CA GLY A 215 -4.59 -30.06 29.71
C GLY A 215 -4.07 -31.21 30.55
N LYS A 216 -3.99 -31.00 31.86
CA LYS A 216 -3.63 -32.02 32.87
C LYS A 216 -4.49 -33.28 32.67
N PRO A 217 -3.97 -34.49 32.95
CA PRO A 217 -4.70 -35.73 32.74
C PRO A 217 -6.02 -35.68 33.50
N VAL A 218 -7.12 -35.83 32.79
CA VAL A 218 -8.41 -36.14 33.40
C VAL A 218 -8.19 -37.42 34.20
N VAL A 219 -8.39 -37.29 35.50
CA VAL A 219 -8.39 -38.38 36.48
C VAL A 219 -9.09 -39.58 35.87
N THR A 220 -8.33 -40.67 35.68
CA THR A 220 -8.89 -42.00 35.53
C THR A 220 -9.70 -42.28 36.79
N ILE A 221 -11.01 -42.02 36.76
CA ILE A 221 -11.91 -42.59 37.75
C ILE A 221 -11.83 -44.09 37.51
N GLY A 222 -11.15 -44.78 38.43
CA GLY A 222 -11.13 -46.22 38.48
C GLY A 222 -12.56 -46.72 38.38
N ASN A 223 -12.81 -47.52 37.34
CA ASN A 223 -14.02 -48.31 37.28
C ASN A 223 -14.02 -49.20 38.55
N PRO A 224 -15.01 -49.11 39.45
CA PRO A 224 -15.11 -50.11 40.50
C PRO A 224 -15.32 -51.46 39.83
N ALA A 225 -14.56 -52.46 40.26
CA ALA A 225 -14.67 -53.82 39.76
C ALA A 225 -16.14 -54.27 39.82
N ILE A 226 -16.73 -54.53 38.65
CA ILE A 226 -18.03 -55.19 38.55
C ILE A 226 -17.77 -56.64 38.97
N PRO A 227 -18.41 -57.16 40.02
CA PRO A 227 -18.21 -58.55 40.43
C PRO A 227 -18.70 -59.49 39.33
N ASP A 228 -17.87 -60.47 38.98
CA ASP A 228 -18.11 -61.46 37.94
C ASP A 228 -19.48 -62.12 38.10
N ARG A 229 -20.31 -62.01 37.05
CA ARG A 229 -21.52 -62.83 36.92
C ARG A 229 -21.09 -64.25 36.54
N PRO A 230 -21.48 -65.29 37.29
CA PRO A 230 -21.13 -66.66 36.93
C PRO A 230 -21.91 -67.05 35.67
N GLY A 231 -21.22 -67.30 34.55
CA GLY A 231 -21.80 -67.97 33.40
C GLY A 231 -21.46 -67.45 32.00
N GLU A 232 -20.68 -66.38 31.84
CA GLU A 232 -20.27 -65.93 30.50
C GLU A 232 -18.89 -66.48 30.09
N PRO A 233 -18.75 -67.10 28.91
CA PRO A 233 -17.48 -67.62 28.45
C PRO A 233 -16.53 -66.47 28.10
N VAL A 234 -15.36 -66.48 28.74
CA VAL A 234 -14.26 -65.53 28.49
C VAL A 234 -13.73 -65.74 27.07
N ILE A 235 -13.96 -64.77 26.19
CA ILE A 235 -13.31 -64.72 24.89
C ILE A 235 -11.92 -64.08 25.08
N ASP A 236 -10.90 -64.93 25.15
CA ASP A 236 -9.49 -64.52 25.23
C ASP A 236 -9.05 -63.89 23.91
N GLY A 237 -8.81 -62.58 23.94
CA GLY A 237 -8.36 -61.76 22.80
C GLY A 237 -6.90 -62.00 22.40
N ARG A 238 -6.42 -63.24 22.48
CA ARG A 238 -5.16 -63.64 21.84
C ARG A 238 -5.43 -63.83 20.35
N ALA A 239 -4.69 -63.08 19.55
CA ALA A 239 -4.66 -63.24 18.10
C ALA A 239 -4.30 -64.70 17.75
N HIS A 240 -5.31 -65.48 17.40
CA HIS A 240 -5.12 -66.73 16.67
C HIS A 240 -4.70 -66.35 15.24
N THR A 241 -3.41 -66.49 14.93
CA THR A 241 -2.92 -66.55 13.55
C THR A 241 -3.64 -67.67 12.81
N PRO A 242 -4.29 -67.40 11.66
CA PRO A 242 -4.76 -68.47 10.79
C PRO A 242 -3.53 -69.15 10.19
N VAL A 243 -3.31 -70.42 10.55
CA VAL A 243 -2.37 -71.30 9.86
C VAL A 243 -2.96 -71.63 8.50
N PHE A 244 -2.43 -71.03 7.44
CA PHE A 244 -2.75 -71.38 6.06
C PHE A 244 -1.80 -72.49 5.59
N ASN A 245 -2.29 -73.73 5.56
CA ASN A 245 -1.56 -74.87 5.00
C ASN A 245 -1.72 -74.91 3.47
N GLY A 246 -0.68 -74.47 2.75
CA GLY A 246 -0.48 -74.74 1.31
C GLY A 246 0.81 -75.56 1.09
N PRO A 247 0.90 -76.37 0.02
CA PRO A 247 1.94 -77.38 -0.15
C PRO A 247 3.36 -76.79 -0.37
N PRO A 248 4.42 -77.55 -0.01
CA PRO A 248 5.81 -77.05 0.00
C PRO A 248 6.36 -76.88 -1.42
N ALA A 249 6.89 -75.69 -1.73
CA ALA A 249 7.68 -75.46 -2.93
C ALA A 249 9.12 -75.92 -2.70
N ASP A 250 9.55 -76.89 -3.51
CA ASP A 250 10.83 -77.57 -3.45
C ASP A 250 12.04 -76.63 -3.62
N HIS A 251 13.03 -76.86 -2.75
CA HIS A 251 14.40 -76.36 -2.91
C HIS A 251 15.13 -77.11 -4.03
N LYS A 252 15.76 -76.37 -4.95
CA LYS A 252 16.94 -76.86 -5.68
C LYS A 252 17.94 -75.71 -5.95
N PRO A 253 19.21 -75.80 -5.50
CA PRO A 253 20.25 -74.82 -5.79
C PRO A 253 21.18 -75.31 -6.94
N PRO A 254 22.29 -74.62 -7.23
CA PRO A 254 22.50 -73.68 -8.34
C PRO A 254 23.24 -74.29 -9.55
N THR A 255 23.13 -73.64 -10.72
CA THR A 255 24.01 -73.96 -11.88
C THR A 255 24.82 -72.73 -12.28
N ARG A 256 26.08 -72.97 -12.63
CA ARG A 256 27.21 -72.04 -12.66
C ARG A 256 27.78 -71.97 -14.10
N VAL A 257 28.38 -70.83 -14.45
CA VAL A 257 29.47 -70.57 -15.47
C VAL A 257 29.05 -70.37 -16.94
N PRO A 258 29.81 -69.64 -17.84
CA PRO A 258 30.90 -68.63 -17.71
C PRO A 258 30.54 -67.25 -18.33
N GLU A 259 31.08 -66.09 -17.92
CA GLU A 259 32.42 -65.49 -18.20
C GLU A 259 32.73 -65.24 -19.69
N THR A 260 32.66 -63.97 -20.13
CA THR A 260 33.55 -63.34 -21.15
C THR A 260 33.46 -61.80 -21.03
N THR A 261 34.46 -61.14 -20.46
CA THR A 261 35.64 -60.47 -21.08
C THR A 261 35.35 -59.11 -21.73
N ASP A 262 36.10 -58.13 -21.20
CA ASP A 262 36.77 -57.01 -21.86
C ASP A 262 36.05 -55.69 -22.18
N GLY A 263 36.77 -54.60 -21.84
CA GLY A 263 36.35 -53.19 -21.89
C GLY A 263 36.66 -52.50 -23.24
N PRO A 264 37.19 -51.26 -23.28
CA PRO A 264 37.19 -50.19 -22.27
C PRO A 264 36.48 -48.89 -22.76
N ARG A 265 36.27 -47.97 -21.82
CA ARG A 265 35.81 -46.58 -22.05
C ARG A 265 36.89 -45.75 -22.77
N PRO A 266 36.51 -44.73 -23.55
CA PRO A 266 37.36 -43.56 -23.73
C PRO A 266 36.83 -42.35 -22.97
N VAL A 267 37.76 -41.72 -22.28
CA VAL A 267 37.74 -40.34 -21.78
C VAL A 267 37.99 -39.41 -22.98
N SER A 268 37.30 -38.28 -23.07
CA SER A 268 37.77 -37.14 -23.84
C SER A 268 37.24 -35.84 -23.26
N MET A 269 38.21 -35.02 -22.82
CA MET A 269 38.29 -33.54 -22.70
C MET A 269 37.01 -32.72 -22.56
#